data_AF-E5Y703-F1
#
_entry.id   AF-E5Y703-F1
#
_cell.length_a   1.000
_cell.length_b   1.000
_cell.length_c   1.000
_cell.angle_alpha   90.00
_cell.angle_beta   90.00
_cell.angle_gamma   90.00
#
_symmetry.space_group_name_H-M   'P 1'
#
loop_
_entity.id
_entity.type
_entity.pdbx_description
1 polymer ?
#
loop_
_entity_poly.entity_id
_entity_poly.type
_entity_poly.pdbx_seq_one_letter_code
_entity_poly.pdbx_strand_id
1 'polypeptide(L)'
;MLLHITPKLLTAHAFSTAGLASVEIPEFRLKLSGEKELMTRKPFSNKRYYVGCRRSGKASSGFLLELPHTVDEYTVISEWETVSGLRTHTVRYVVLDNELDAASDEMLL
;
A
#
# COMPACT_ATOMS: atom_id res chain seq x y z
N MET A 1 12.62 10.68 7.60
CA MET A 1 12.43 9.29 7.14
C MET A 1 11.52 9.21 5.93
N LEU A 2 11.98 8.55 4.86
CA LEU A 2 11.20 8.25 3.66
C LEU A 2 10.67 6.81 3.71
N LEU A 3 9.34 6.64 3.73
CA LEU A 3 8.70 5.33 3.67
C LEU A 3 8.07 5.09 2.29
N HIS A 4 8.41 3.97 1.67
CA HIS A 4 7.73 3.44 0.51
C HIS A 4 6.81 2.28 0.91
N ILE A 5 5.50 2.51 0.79
CA ILE A 5 4.45 1.59 1.23
C ILE A 5 3.67 1.08 0.02
N THR A 6 3.48 -0.23 -0.05
CA THR A 6 2.86 -0.92 -1.17
C THR A 6 1.70 -1.79 -0.70
N PRO A 7 0.50 -1.21 -0.48
CA PRO A 7 -0.67 -1.99 -0.13
C PRO A 7 -0.93 -3.03 -1.22
N LYS A 8 -0.90 -4.31 -0.85
CA LYS A 8 -0.96 -5.44 -1.80
C LYS A 8 -2.07 -6.40 -1.38
N LEU A 9 -2.88 -6.81 -2.34
CA LEU A 9 -3.91 -7.84 -2.15
C LEU A 9 -3.68 -8.98 -3.13
N LEU A 10 -3.42 -10.18 -2.62
CA LEU A 10 -3.38 -11.42 -3.39
C LEU A 10 -4.80 -11.96 -3.55
N THR A 11 -5.24 -12.16 -4.80
CA THR A 11 -6.56 -12.71 -5.09
C THR A 11 -6.51 -14.23 -5.26
N ALA A 12 -7.60 -14.90 -4.85
CA ALA A 12 -7.71 -16.36 -4.97
C ALA A 12 -7.73 -16.82 -6.44
N HIS A 13 -8.39 -16.07 -7.34
CA HIS A 13 -8.50 -16.42 -8.75
C HIS A 13 -7.88 -15.35 -9.67
N ALA A 14 -7.30 -15.80 -10.79
CA ALA A 14 -6.60 -14.92 -11.74
C ALA A 14 -7.49 -13.89 -12.42
N PHE A 15 -8.81 -14.15 -12.46
CA PHE A 15 -9.83 -13.27 -13.04
C PHE A 15 -10.60 -12.46 -12.00
N SER A 16 -10.32 -12.61 -10.70
CA SER A 16 -10.95 -11.79 -9.67
C SER A 16 -10.46 -10.35 -9.78
N THR A 17 -11.39 -9.41 -9.82
CA THR A 17 -11.11 -7.98 -9.73
C THR A 17 -11.07 -7.54 -8.26
N ALA A 18 -10.20 -6.57 -7.98
CA ALA A 18 -10.15 -5.88 -6.71
C ALA A 18 -9.84 -4.40 -6.96
N GLY A 19 -10.49 -3.54 -6.19
CA GLY A 19 -10.26 -2.10 -6.14
C GLY A 19 -9.92 -1.68 -4.72
N LEU A 20 -8.91 -0.84 -4.56
CA LEU A 20 -8.54 -0.25 -3.29
C LEU A 20 -9.50 0.91 -2.97
N ALA A 21 -10.29 0.72 -1.92
CA ALA A 21 -11.29 1.68 -1.46
C ALA A 21 -10.67 2.73 -0.51
N SER A 22 -9.76 2.32 0.37
CA SER A 22 -9.07 3.25 1.27
C SER A 22 -7.76 2.67 1.79
N VAL A 23 -6.85 3.55 2.23
CA VAL A 23 -5.68 3.20 3.02
C VAL A 23 -5.61 4.14 4.22
N GLU A 24 -5.40 3.58 5.39
CA GLU A 24 -5.26 4.28 6.64
C GLU A 24 -3.98 3.85 7.35
N ILE A 25 -3.23 4.83 7.86
CA ILE A 25 -2.07 4.62 8.74
C ILE A 25 -2.33 5.44 10.00
N PRO A 26 -2.91 4.82 11.04
CA PRO A 26 -3.34 5.54 12.25
C PRO A 26 -2.21 6.31 12.93
N GLU A 27 -1.01 5.73 12.99
CA GLU A 27 0.17 6.33 13.62
C GLU A 27 0.56 7.66 12.98
N PHE A 28 0.28 7.83 11.68
CA PHE A 28 0.59 9.05 10.92
C PHE A 28 -0.64 9.94 10.71
N ARG A 29 -1.81 9.58 11.28
CA ARG A 29 -3.11 10.25 11.03
C ARG A 29 -3.40 10.41 9.54
N LEU A 30 -2.92 9.44 8.75
CA LEU A 30 -3.05 9.47 7.30
C LEU A 30 -4.24 8.60 6.91
N LYS A 31 -5.16 9.19 6.13
CA LYS A 31 -6.22 8.45 5.46
C LYS A 31 -6.33 8.90 4.02
N LEU A 32 -6.12 7.97 3.11
CA LEU A 32 -6.18 8.18 1.68
C LEU A 32 -7.37 7.44 1.10
N SER A 33 -8.17 8.13 0.31
CA SER A 33 -9.34 7.51 -0.34
C SER A 33 -8.99 6.94 -1.70
N GLY A 34 -9.57 5.78 -1.99
CA GLY A 34 -9.62 5.18 -3.32
C GLY A 34 -10.24 6.15 -4.33
N GLU A 35 -9.78 6.05 -5.57
CA GLU A 35 -10.20 6.87 -6.72
C GLU A 35 -9.80 8.35 -6.66
N LYS A 36 -9.71 9.02 -5.49
CA LYS A 36 -9.27 10.42 -5.42
C LYS A 36 -7.74 10.53 -5.42
N GLU A 37 -7.10 9.89 -4.44
CA GLU A 37 -5.67 10.02 -4.17
C GLU A 37 -4.90 8.75 -4.56
N LEU A 38 -5.59 7.62 -4.52
CA LEU A 38 -5.07 6.29 -4.82
C LEU A 38 -5.69 5.72 -6.09
N MET A 39 -4.93 4.84 -6.74
CA MET A 39 -5.35 4.05 -7.88
C MET A 39 -4.96 2.59 -7.64
N THR A 40 -5.80 1.69 -8.11
CA THR A 40 -5.46 0.25 -8.11
C THR A 40 -4.78 -0.12 -9.41
N ARG A 41 -3.64 -0.80 -9.32
CA ARG A 41 -2.92 -1.31 -10.48
C ARG A 41 -2.66 -2.80 -10.36
N LYS A 42 -2.47 -3.43 -11.53
CA LYS A 42 -2.00 -4.80 -11.67
C LYS A 42 -0.65 -4.76 -12.40
N PRO A 43 0.48 -4.64 -11.67
CA PRO A 43 1.80 -4.40 -12.27
C PRO A 43 2.21 -5.50 -13.24
N PHE A 44 1.79 -6.75 -12.98
CA PHE A 44 2.05 -7.89 -13.83
C PHE A 44 0.74 -8.60 -14.15
N SER A 45 0.39 -8.67 -15.45
CA SER A 45 -0.86 -9.27 -15.92
C SER A 45 -0.99 -10.76 -15.56
N ASN A 46 0.15 -11.48 -15.51
CA ASN A 46 0.24 -12.89 -15.17
C ASN A 46 0.24 -13.18 -13.66
N LYS A 47 0.35 -12.16 -12.79
CA LYS A 47 0.31 -12.34 -11.33
C LYS A 47 -1.11 -12.10 -10.80
N ARG A 48 -1.45 -12.73 -9.68
CA ARG A 48 -2.77 -12.66 -9.03
C ARG A 48 -2.82 -11.63 -7.92
N TYR A 49 -2.10 -10.51 -8.04
CA TYR A 49 -2.15 -9.48 -7.02
C TYR A 49 -2.38 -8.10 -7.61
N TYR A 50 -3.04 -7.27 -6.81
CA TYR A 50 -3.25 -5.86 -7.05
C TYR A 50 -2.43 -5.06 -6.06
N VAL A 51 -1.98 -3.88 -6.50
CA VAL A 51 -1.28 -2.92 -5.66
C VAL A 51 -2.01 -1.60 -5.64
N GLY A 52 -2.03 -0.96 -4.47
CA GLY A 52 -2.36 0.44 -4.33
C GLY A 52 -1.19 1.29 -4.77
N CYS A 53 -1.43 2.29 -5.61
CA CYS A 53 -0.42 3.30 -5.93
C CYS A 53 -1.03 4.71 -5.87
N ARG A 54 -0.17 5.73 -5.77
CA ARG A 54 -0.64 7.11 -5.89
C ARG A 54 -1.23 7.35 -7.28
N ARG A 55 -2.35 8.09 -7.35
CA ARG A 55 -3.04 8.35 -8.62
C ARG A 55 -2.19 9.19 -9.60
N SER A 56 -1.43 10.14 -9.06
CA SER A 56 -0.49 10.98 -9.82
C SER A 56 0.96 10.57 -9.52
N GLY A 57 1.79 10.50 -10.57
CA GLY A 57 3.22 10.20 -10.48
C GLY A 57 3.68 9.00 -11.29
N LYS A 58 5.00 8.76 -11.28
CA LYS A 58 5.67 7.66 -11.99
C LYS A 58 5.68 6.33 -11.22
N ALA A 59 5.31 6.32 -9.94
CA ALA A 59 5.32 5.10 -9.13
C ALA A 59 4.33 4.07 -9.70
N SER A 60 4.87 2.94 -10.17
CA SER A 60 4.10 1.83 -10.74
C SER A 60 3.44 0.97 -9.66
N SER A 61 3.97 1.01 -8.43
CA SER A 61 3.52 0.28 -7.25
C SER A 61 3.74 1.16 -6.02
N GLY A 62 2.75 1.24 -5.12
CA GLY A 62 2.92 1.92 -3.84
C GLY A 62 2.85 3.46 -3.89
N PHE A 63 3.15 4.06 -2.75
CA PHE A 63 3.27 5.50 -2.56
C PHE A 63 4.36 5.82 -1.53
N LEU A 64 4.91 7.02 -1.64
CA LEU A 64 5.93 7.54 -0.74
C LEU A 64 5.30 8.43 0.34
N LEU A 65 5.81 8.30 1.56
CA LEU A 65 5.55 9.19 2.68
C LEU A 65 6.85 9.73 3.22
N GLU A 66 6.92 11.05 3.38
CA GLU A 66 8.01 11.72 4.06
C GLU A 66 7.57 12.05 5.48
N LEU A 67 8.33 11.55 6.44
CA LEU A 67 8.08 11.72 7.86
C LEU A 67 9.13 12.62 8.50
N PRO A 68 8.72 13.52 9.42
CA PRO A 68 9.64 14.44 10.10
C PRO A 68 10.58 13.73 11.09
N HIS A 69 10.27 12.48 11.48
CA HIS A 69 11.01 11.69 12.45
C HIS A 69 11.10 10.23 11.99
N THR A 70 12.04 9.49 12.57
CA THR A 70 12.14 8.04 12.41
C THR A 70 10.99 7.33 13.13
N VAL A 71 10.62 6.15 12.65
CA VAL A 71 9.50 5.36 13.17
C VAL A 71 9.95 3.91 13.31
N ASP A 72 9.71 3.32 14.47
CA ASP A 72 10.08 1.92 14.74
C ASP A 72 8.99 0.93 14.27
N GLU A 73 7.72 1.32 14.37
CA GLU A 73 6.59 0.50 13.95
C GLU A 73 5.43 1.34 13.43
N TYR A 74 4.67 0.80 12.48
CA TYR A 74 3.45 1.40 11.98
C TYR A 74 2.51 0.35 11.39
N THR A 75 1.23 0.70 11.29
CA THR A 75 0.19 -0.21 10.81
C THR A 75 -0.46 0.34 9.55
N VAL A 76 -0.46 -0.45 8.48
CA VAL A 76 -1.18 -0.12 7.25
C VAL A 76 -2.47 -0.91 7.22
N ILE A 77 -3.59 -0.20 7.24
CA ILE A 77 -4.93 -0.75 7.07
C ILE A 77 -5.40 -0.39 5.67
N SER A 78 -5.69 -1.38 4.85
CA SER A 78 -6.18 -1.19 3.49
C SER A 78 -7.53 -1.86 3.31
N GLU A 79 -8.49 -1.11 2.77
CA GLU A 79 -9.81 -1.64 2.45
C GLU A 79 -9.92 -1.88 0.95
N TRP A 80 -10.34 -3.09 0.59
CA TRP A 80 -10.42 -3.55 -0.79
C TRP A 80 -11.84 -3.96 -1.13
N GLU A 81 -12.39 -3.35 -2.16
CA GLU A 81 -13.62 -3.79 -2.79
C GLU A 81 -13.30 -4.95 -3.74
N THR A 82 -13.88 -6.11 -3.46
CA THR A 82 -13.75 -7.32 -4.28
C THR A 82 -15.11 -7.74 -4.80
N VAL A 83 -15.14 -8.68 -5.75
CA VAL A 83 -16.39 -9.33 -6.20
C VAL A 83 -17.20 -9.97 -5.06
N SER A 84 -16.56 -10.26 -3.93
CA SER A 84 -17.19 -10.87 -2.74
C SER A 84 -17.55 -9.87 -1.64
N GLY A 85 -17.42 -8.57 -1.93
CA GLY A 85 -17.62 -7.46 -1.00
C GLY A 85 -16.33 -6.85 -0.48
N LEU A 86 -16.48 -5.96 0.50
CA LEU A 86 -15.38 -5.23 1.13
C LEU A 86 -14.52 -6.17 2.00
N ARG A 87 -13.21 -6.01 1.92
CA ARG A 87 -12.21 -6.77 2.69
C ARG A 87 -11.21 -5.82 3.31
N THR A 88 -10.92 -6.00 4.58
CA THR A 88 -9.88 -5.24 5.30
C THR A 88 -8.62 -6.09 5.36
N HIS A 89 -7.49 -5.50 4.95
CA HIS A 89 -6.17 -6.10 5.05
C HIS A 89 -5.28 -5.20 5.91
N THR A 90 -4.79 -5.75 7.02
CA THR A 90 -4.00 -5.04 8.03
C THR A 90 -2.61 -5.64 8.09
N VAL A 91 -1.59 -4.79 7.93
CA VAL A 91 -0.18 -5.18 8.01
C VAL A 91 0.50 -4.31 9.06
N ARG A 92 1.16 -4.96 10.03
CA ARG A 92 2.01 -4.28 11.00
C ARG A 92 3.45 -4.38 10.54
N TYR A 93 4.11 -3.24 10.37
CA TYR A 93 5.50 -3.14 9.98
C TYR A 93 6.37 -2.86 11.20
N VAL A 94 7.53 -3.52 11.24
CA VAL A 94 8.64 -3.18 12.15
C VAL A 94 9.76 -2.69 11.26
N VAL A 95 10.18 -1.44 11.47
CA VAL A 95 11.26 -0.80 10.73
C VAL A 95 12.58 -1.19 11.37
N LEU A 96 13.48 -1.76 10.57
CA LEU A 96 14.81 -2.17 11.01
C LEU A 96 15.90 -1.15 10.65
N ASP A 97 15.61 -0.22 9.73
CA ASP A 97 16.54 0.84 9.35
C ASP A 97 16.55 1.96 10.39
N ASN A 98 17.73 2.25 10.91
CA ASN A 98 17.99 3.36 11.83
C ASN A 98 19.12 4.29 11.32
N GLU A 99 19.62 4.06 10.10
CA GLU A 99 20.80 4.76 9.56
C GLU A 99 20.52 5.50 8.25
N LEU A 100 19.73 4.90 7.34
CA LEU A 100 19.57 5.40 5.97
C LEU A 100 18.38 6.34 5.77
N ASP A 101 17.61 6.58 6.85
CA ASP A 101 16.41 7.41 6.88
C ASP A 101 15.39 7.02 5.78
N ALA A 102 15.41 5.76 5.33
CA ALA A 102 14.58 5.29 4.23
C ALA A 102 14.26 3.80 4.35
N ALA A 103 12.98 3.44 4.21
CA ALA A 103 12.53 2.05 4.23
C ALA A 103 11.46 1.78 3.16
N SER A 104 11.45 0.56 2.64
CA SER A 104 10.43 0.09 1.71
C SER A 104 9.92 -1.30 2.05
N ASP A 105 8.62 -1.53 1.85
CA ASP A 105 8.02 -2.86 1.93
C ASP A 105 8.05 -3.66 0.62
N GLU A 106 8.48 -3.05 -0.49
CA GLU A 106 8.65 -3.73 -1.76
C GLU A 106 10.07 -4.29 -1.84
N MET A 107 10.22 -5.58 -1.54
CA MET A 107 11.53 -6.27 -1.56
C MET A 107 12.16 -6.45 -2.95
N LEU A 108 11.51 -6.00 -4.03
CA LEU A 108 11.97 -6.15 -5.42
C LEU A 108 12.20 -4.79 -6.11
N LEU A 109 12.91 -3.89 -5.44
CA LEU A 109 13.53 -2.72 -6.09
C LEU A 109 14.91 -3.08 -6.64
#